data_AF-A0A1I3YCK7-F1
#
_entry.id   AF-A0A1I3YCK7-F1
#
_cell.length_a   1.000
_cell.length_b   1.000
_cell.length_c   1.000
_cell.angle_alpha   90.00
_cell.angle_beta   90.00
_cell.angle_gamma   90.00
#
_symmetry.space_group_name_H-M   'P 1'
#
loop_
_entity.id
_entity.type
_entity.pdbx_description
1 polymer ?
#
loop_
_entity_poly.entity_id
_entity_poly.type
_entity_poly.pdbx_seq_one_letter_code
_entity_poly.pdbx_strand_id
1 'polypeptide(L)'
;MDSLPPTSYIAAGAVVAALISGFWSLINLVISKDQKVSEFRQNWIDSLRQEFSDHIGQLMSLASLWEAYRAGQHRADLGQMFVKEHIDIIGAIEAKHAQIILRLNPEEHKDLLRIMDEIDSLISSPKHMNSQVMSDICVELRKAAQSLLKGEWERVKAGEKSFQHFRKGSWALVIAIVVGIVANVLFNQYFQFVEP
;
A
#
# COMPACT_ATOMS: atom_id res chain seq x y z
N MET A 1 -62.91 2.65 -10.71
CA MET A 1 -61.45 2.53 -10.88
C MET A 1 -61.15 1.05 -10.93
N ASP A 2 -60.85 0.53 -12.12
CA ASP A 2 -60.57 -0.90 -12.28
C ASP A 2 -59.25 -1.22 -11.59
N SER A 3 -59.30 -2.15 -10.64
CA SER A 3 -58.10 -2.65 -9.97
C SER A 3 -57.22 -3.40 -10.97
N LEU A 4 -55.91 -3.18 -10.90
CA LEU A 4 -54.96 -3.91 -11.75
C LEU A 4 -55.09 -5.44 -11.52
N PRO A 5 -54.91 -6.27 -12.57
CA PRO A 5 -54.93 -7.72 -12.42
C PRO A 5 -53.89 -8.20 -11.39
N PRO A 6 -54.20 -9.22 -10.56
CA PRO A 6 -53.26 -9.77 -9.56
C PRO A 6 -51.88 -10.14 -10.11
N THR A 7 -51.82 -10.60 -11.35
CA THR A 7 -50.57 -10.92 -12.07
C THR A 7 -49.63 -9.73 -12.24
N SER A 8 -50.16 -8.50 -12.29
CA SER A 8 -49.37 -7.27 -12.40
C SER A 8 -48.56 -7.01 -11.13
N TYR A 9 -49.14 -7.29 -9.95
CA TYR A 9 -48.44 -7.15 -8.66
C TYR A 9 -47.35 -8.21 -8.50
N ILE A 10 -47.59 -9.45 -8.96
CA ILE A 10 -46.59 -10.52 -8.96
C ILE A 10 -45.40 -10.15 -9.86
N ALA A 11 -45.67 -9.65 -11.08
CA ALA A 11 -44.63 -9.20 -12.00
C ALA A 11 -43.83 -8.03 -11.42
N ALA A 12 -44.49 -7.04 -10.81
CA ALA A 12 -43.82 -5.93 -10.14
C ALA A 12 -42.91 -6.41 -9.00
N GLY A 13 -43.39 -7.35 -8.17
CA GLY A 13 -42.61 -7.97 -7.11
C GLY A 13 -41.37 -8.69 -7.63
N ALA A 14 -41.49 -9.45 -8.71
CA ALA A 14 -40.36 -10.15 -9.34
C ALA A 14 -39.30 -9.19 -9.89
N VAL A 15 -39.71 -8.10 -10.56
CA VAL A 15 -38.80 -7.07 -11.07
C VAL A 15 -38.06 -6.38 -9.91
N VAL A 16 -38.77 -6.02 -8.85
CA VAL A 16 -38.17 -5.42 -7.65
C VAL A 16 -37.15 -6.37 -7.01
N ALA A 17 -37.50 -7.65 -6.86
CA ALA A 17 -36.59 -8.66 -6.31
C ALA A 17 -35.32 -8.84 -7.17
N ALA A 18 -35.46 -8.84 -8.50
CA ALA A 18 -34.33 -8.91 -9.42
C ALA A 18 -33.41 -7.66 -9.32
N LEU A 19 -34.00 -6.47 -9.20
CA LEU A 19 -33.24 -5.22 -9.02
C LEU A 19 -32.46 -5.20 -7.70
N ILE A 20 -33.08 -5.65 -6.61
CA ILE A 20 -32.42 -5.78 -5.30
C ILE A 20 -31.24 -6.76 -5.41
N SER A 21 -31.46 -7.91 -6.05
CA SER A 21 -30.42 -8.93 -6.24
C SER A 21 -29.26 -8.40 -7.08
N GLY A 22 -29.55 -7.68 -8.17
CA GLY A 22 -28.54 -7.03 -9.01
C GLY A 22 -27.75 -5.96 -8.25
N PHE A 23 -28.42 -5.16 -7.41
CA PHE A 23 -27.77 -4.15 -6.57
C PHE A 23 -26.81 -4.78 -5.55
N TRP A 24 -27.23 -5.87 -4.88
CA TRP A 24 -26.36 -6.62 -3.98
C TRP A 24 -25.16 -7.23 -4.69
N SER A 25 -25.35 -7.80 -5.88
CA SER A 25 -24.27 -8.31 -6.71
C SER A 25 -23.24 -7.22 -7.05
N LEU A 26 -23.71 -6.02 -7.43
CA LEU A 26 -22.85 -4.87 -7.71
C LEU A 26 -22.04 -4.44 -6.48
N ILE A 27 -22.67 -4.34 -5.31
CA ILE A 27 -21.96 -4.02 -4.05
C ILE A 27 -20.84 -5.03 -3.79
N ASN A 28 -21.15 -6.33 -3.88
CA ASN A 28 -20.18 -7.38 -3.65
C ASN A 28 -19.00 -7.32 -4.63
N LEU A 29 -19.27 -7.01 -5.90
CA LEU A 29 -18.23 -6.86 -6.92
C LEU A 29 -17.30 -5.67 -6.60
N VAL A 30 -17.86 -4.53 -6.20
CA VAL A 30 -17.07 -3.34 -5.84
C VAL A 30 -16.22 -3.59 -4.60
N ILE A 31 -16.79 -4.21 -3.57
CA ILE A 31 -16.06 -4.58 -2.34
C ILE A 31 -14.94 -5.58 -2.67
N SER A 32 -15.24 -6.62 -3.45
CA SER A 32 -14.24 -7.64 -3.84
C SER A 32 -13.08 -7.02 -4.61
N LYS A 33 -13.37 -6.10 -5.55
CA LYS A 33 -12.34 -5.36 -6.27
C LYS A 33 -11.45 -4.54 -5.31
N ASP A 34 -12.04 -3.73 -4.43
CA ASP A 34 -11.29 -2.86 -3.51
C ASP A 34 -10.45 -3.67 -2.50
N GLN A 35 -11.01 -4.78 -1.99
CA GLN A 35 -10.28 -5.71 -1.13
C GLN A 35 -9.07 -6.29 -1.86
N LYS A 36 -9.23 -6.73 -3.12
CA LYS A 36 -8.13 -7.32 -3.89
C LYS A 36 -7.05 -6.29 -4.21
N VAL A 37 -7.43 -5.06 -4.54
CA VAL A 37 -6.45 -3.97 -4.74
C VAL A 37 -5.69 -3.68 -3.44
N SER A 38 -6.40 -3.61 -2.31
CA SER A 38 -5.78 -3.38 -1.00
C SER A 38 -4.80 -4.50 -0.63
N GLU A 39 -5.16 -5.75 -0.90
CA GLU A 39 -4.28 -6.91 -0.73
C GLU A 39 -3.02 -6.81 -1.60
N PHE A 40 -3.15 -6.45 -2.88
CA PHE A 40 -1.98 -6.26 -3.75
C PHE A 40 -1.06 -5.13 -3.27
N ARG A 41 -1.63 -4.04 -2.75
CA ARG A 41 -0.85 -2.94 -2.16
C ARG A 41 -0.14 -3.36 -0.89
N GLN A 42 -0.82 -4.10 0.00
CA GLN A 42 -0.20 -4.64 1.21
C GLN A 42 0.96 -5.58 0.86
N ASN A 43 0.77 -6.49 -0.10
CA ASN A 43 1.83 -7.36 -0.59
C ASN A 43 3.03 -6.58 -1.15
N TRP A 44 2.77 -5.48 -1.88
CA TRP A 44 3.83 -4.60 -2.36
C TRP A 44 4.56 -3.91 -1.20
N ILE A 45 3.85 -3.37 -0.20
CA ILE A 45 4.43 -2.74 1.00
C ILE A 45 5.28 -3.75 1.78
N ASP A 46 4.76 -4.96 2.00
CA ASP A 46 5.44 -5.99 2.79
C ASP A 46 6.69 -6.50 2.06
N SER A 47 6.62 -6.66 0.73
CA SER A 47 7.80 -6.99 -0.08
C SER A 47 8.87 -5.90 0.01
N LEU A 48 8.46 -4.63 -0.14
CA LEU A 48 9.39 -3.51 -0.07
C LEU A 48 10.00 -3.36 1.33
N ARG A 49 9.23 -3.61 2.39
CA ARG A 49 9.74 -3.66 3.77
C ARG A 49 10.80 -4.73 3.94
N GLN A 50 10.57 -5.93 3.39
CA GLN A 50 11.55 -7.01 3.43
C GLN A 50 12.82 -6.65 2.65
N GLU A 51 12.68 -6.07 1.46
CA GLU A 51 13.82 -5.62 0.64
C GLU A 51 14.67 -4.58 1.37
N PHE A 52 14.08 -3.58 2.03
CA PHE A 52 14.82 -2.64 2.87
C PHE A 52 15.53 -3.32 4.04
N SER A 53 14.86 -4.25 4.73
CA SER A 53 15.45 -4.98 5.85
C SER A 53 16.66 -5.80 5.40
N ASP A 54 16.53 -6.52 4.29
CA ASP A 54 17.61 -7.32 3.71
C ASP A 54 18.78 -6.42 3.30
N HIS A 55 18.50 -5.31 2.60
CA HIS A 55 19.51 -4.39 2.11
C HIS A 55 20.29 -3.76 3.27
N ILE A 56 19.60 -3.23 4.28
CA ILE A 56 20.24 -2.69 5.50
C ILE A 56 21.09 -3.76 6.21
N GLY A 57 20.56 -4.98 6.34
CA GLY A 57 21.29 -6.09 6.97
C GLY A 57 22.57 -6.47 6.23
N GLN A 58 22.52 -6.51 4.89
CA GLN A 58 23.69 -6.79 4.06
C GLN A 58 24.72 -5.66 4.13
N LEU A 59 24.29 -4.40 4.11
CA LEU A 59 25.17 -3.23 4.26
C LEU A 59 25.92 -3.24 5.60
N MET A 60 25.20 -3.48 6.70
CA MET A 60 25.80 -3.58 8.03
C MET A 60 26.76 -4.77 8.15
N SER A 61 26.42 -5.90 7.51
CA SER A 61 27.28 -7.09 7.48
C SER A 61 28.56 -6.82 6.69
N LEU A 62 28.47 -6.17 5.54
CA LEU A 62 29.62 -5.78 4.73
C LEU A 62 30.55 -4.83 5.50
N ALA A 63 29.98 -3.84 6.19
CA ALA A 63 30.75 -2.92 7.03
C ALA A 63 31.50 -3.64 8.15
N SER A 64 30.82 -4.55 8.87
CA SER A 64 31.44 -5.34 9.95
C SER A 64 32.54 -6.25 9.42
N LEU A 65 32.32 -6.86 8.26
CA LEU A 65 33.29 -7.72 7.60
C LEU A 65 34.52 -6.93 7.17
N TRP A 66 34.33 -5.72 6.62
CA TRP A 66 35.42 -4.83 6.25
C TRP A 66 36.29 -4.41 7.44
N GLU A 67 35.67 -4.12 8.59
CA GLU A 67 36.40 -3.81 9.82
C GLU A 67 37.24 -4.98 10.33
N ALA A 68 36.67 -6.18 10.33
CA ALA A 68 37.41 -7.38 10.69
C ALA A 68 38.55 -7.66 9.70
N TYR A 69 38.32 -7.45 8.40
CA TYR A 69 39.30 -7.69 7.34
C TYR A 69 40.50 -6.74 7.41
N ARG A 70 40.25 -5.47 7.76
CA ARG A 70 41.31 -4.45 7.89
C ARG A 70 42.01 -4.45 9.24
N ALA A 71 41.46 -5.13 10.24
CA ALA A 71 42.08 -5.20 11.57
C ALA A 71 43.49 -5.81 11.47
N GLY A 72 44.51 -5.02 11.81
CA GLY A 72 45.91 -5.45 11.79
C GLY A 72 46.55 -5.59 10.40
N GLN A 73 45.87 -5.16 9.32
CA GLN A 73 46.40 -5.22 7.97
C GLN A 73 46.75 -3.83 7.42
N HIS A 74 48.01 -3.65 7.05
CA HIS A 74 48.53 -2.41 6.44
C HIS A 74 49.06 -2.69 5.03
N ARG A 75 48.17 -3.11 4.12
CA ARG A 75 48.49 -3.32 2.71
C ARG A 75 47.76 -2.32 1.81
N ALA A 76 48.44 -1.86 0.76
CA ALA A 76 47.87 -0.88 -0.17
C ALA A 76 46.76 -1.46 -1.07
N ASP A 77 46.79 -2.77 -1.31
CA ASP A 77 45.84 -3.53 -2.15
C ASP A 77 44.68 -4.17 -1.36
N LEU A 78 44.65 -4.00 -0.04
CA LEU A 78 43.69 -4.64 0.87
C LEU A 78 42.22 -4.47 0.42
N GLY A 79 41.84 -3.27 -0.02
CA GLY A 79 40.50 -3.00 -0.50
C GLY A 79 40.14 -3.76 -1.78
N GLN A 80 41.09 -3.92 -2.71
CA GLN A 80 40.87 -4.69 -3.94
C GLN A 80 40.75 -6.19 -3.63
N MET A 81 41.56 -6.70 -2.70
CA MET A 81 41.45 -8.09 -2.24
C MET A 81 40.07 -8.34 -1.60
N PHE A 82 39.64 -7.46 -0.71
CA PHE A 82 38.33 -7.55 -0.06
C PHE A 82 37.19 -7.61 -1.07
N VAL A 83 37.15 -6.67 -2.03
CA VAL A 83 36.12 -6.64 -3.07
C VAL A 83 36.14 -7.93 -3.89
N LYS A 84 37.32 -8.42 -4.28
CA LYS A 84 37.45 -9.66 -5.05
C LYS A 84 36.99 -10.90 -4.29
N GLU A 85 37.30 -10.97 -3.00
CA GLU A 85 36.94 -12.10 -2.12
C GLU A 85 35.45 -12.08 -1.73
N HIS A 86 34.79 -10.92 -1.80
CA HIS A 86 33.40 -10.72 -1.40
C HIS A 86 32.49 -10.19 -2.51
N ILE A 87 32.86 -10.43 -3.77
CA ILE A 87 32.12 -9.94 -4.94
C ILE A 87 30.66 -10.40 -4.95
N ASP A 88 30.39 -11.62 -4.46
CA ASP A 88 29.02 -12.17 -4.37
C ASP A 88 28.15 -11.39 -3.37
N ILE A 89 28.73 -10.93 -2.25
CA ILE A 89 28.02 -10.13 -1.25
C ILE A 89 27.70 -8.75 -1.84
N ILE A 90 28.68 -8.13 -2.51
CA ILE A 90 28.51 -6.83 -3.17
C ILE A 90 27.45 -6.93 -4.27
N GLY A 91 27.51 -7.95 -5.12
CA GLY A 91 26.50 -8.20 -6.16
C GLY A 91 25.10 -8.43 -5.58
N ALA A 92 24.98 -9.10 -4.43
CA ALA A 92 23.70 -9.26 -3.74
C ALA A 92 23.14 -7.91 -3.22
N ILE A 93 24.01 -7.02 -2.72
CA ILE A 93 23.64 -5.67 -2.28
C ILE A 93 23.18 -4.84 -3.48
N GLU A 94 23.90 -4.86 -4.59
CA GLU A 94 23.54 -4.16 -5.83
C GLU A 94 22.22 -4.67 -6.41
N ALA A 95 21.98 -5.99 -6.38
CA ALA A 95 20.72 -6.56 -6.82
C ALA A 95 19.54 -6.07 -5.96
N LYS A 96 19.72 -6.00 -4.63
CA LYS A 96 18.70 -5.46 -3.71
C LYS A 96 18.49 -3.97 -3.91
N HIS A 97 19.56 -3.22 -4.13
CA HIS A 97 19.49 -1.80 -4.47
C HIS A 97 18.61 -1.58 -5.72
N ALA A 98 18.89 -2.32 -6.80
CA ALA A 98 18.13 -2.21 -8.05
C ALA A 98 16.65 -2.59 -7.85
N GLN A 99 16.36 -3.65 -7.10
CA GLN A 99 14.98 -4.05 -6.76
C GLN A 99 14.22 -2.93 -6.06
N ILE A 100 14.84 -2.29 -5.06
CA ILE A 100 14.24 -1.18 -4.33
C ILE A 100 13.96 -0.03 -5.29
N ILE A 101 14.97 0.44 -6.04
CA ILE A 101 14.83 1.59 -6.96
C ILE A 101 13.70 1.37 -7.97
N LEU A 102 13.58 0.17 -8.56
CA LEU A 102 12.54 -0.15 -9.53
C LEU A 102 11.11 -0.05 -8.97
N ARG A 103 10.95 -0.11 -7.64
CA ARG A 103 9.64 0.06 -6.98
C ARG A 103 9.37 1.51 -6.59
N LEU A 104 10.38 2.37 -6.52
CA LEU A 104 10.22 3.75 -6.09
C LEU A 104 9.71 4.62 -7.25
N ASN A 105 8.89 5.60 -6.91
CA ASN A 105 8.51 6.67 -7.83
C ASN A 105 9.57 7.80 -7.75
N PRO A 106 10.25 8.15 -8.86
CA PRO A 106 11.26 9.21 -8.90
C PRO A 106 10.77 10.59 -8.47
N GLU A 107 9.49 10.90 -8.70
CA GLU A 107 8.95 12.21 -8.35
C GLU A 107 8.52 12.30 -6.88
N GLU A 108 8.06 11.20 -6.30
CA GLU A 108 7.59 11.17 -4.90
C GLU A 108 8.71 10.86 -3.91
N HIS A 109 9.73 10.10 -4.32
CA HIS A 109 10.70 9.50 -3.39
C HIS A 109 12.14 10.02 -3.57
N LYS A 110 12.29 11.31 -3.90
CA LYS A 110 13.58 11.97 -4.19
C LYS A 110 14.61 11.80 -3.07
N ASP A 111 14.19 12.02 -1.81
CA ASP A 111 15.09 11.91 -0.65
C ASP A 111 15.62 10.48 -0.47
N LEU A 112 14.77 9.48 -0.70
CA LEU A 112 15.14 8.09 -0.59
C LEU A 112 16.09 7.67 -1.70
N LEU A 113 15.85 8.13 -2.94
CA LEU A 113 16.74 7.89 -4.07
C LEU A 113 18.13 8.50 -3.83
N ARG A 114 18.19 9.72 -3.31
CA ARG A 114 19.47 10.34 -2.90
C ARG A 114 20.24 9.47 -1.90
N ILE A 115 19.56 8.96 -0.87
CA ILE A 115 20.20 8.07 0.13
C ILE A 115 20.70 6.78 -0.52
N MET A 116 19.94 6.20 -1.45
CA MET A 116 20.36 5.01 -2.19
C MET A 116 21.62 5.31 -3.03
N ASP A 117 21.67 6.43 -3.74
CA ASP A 117 22.85 6.84 -4.54
C ASP A 117 24.09 7.07 -3.64
N GLU A 118 23.89 7.65 -2.46
CA GLU A 118 24.96 7.83 -1.47
C GLU A 118 25.50 6.47 -0.98
N ILE A 119 24.63 5.49 -0.74
CA ILE A 119 25.05 4.12 -0.40
C ILE A 119 25.90 3.51 -1.51
N ASP A 120 25.48 3.65 -2.77
CA ASP A 120 26.24 3.12 -3.91
C ASP A 120 27.64 3.73 -4.02
N SER A 121 27.73 5.05 -3.79
CA SER A 121 29.01 5.76 -3.76
C SER A 121 29.95 5.29 -2.64
N LEU A 122 29.40 4.89 -1.48
CA LEU A 122 30.17 4.38 -0.35
C LEU A 122 30.71 2.97 -0.60
N ILE A 123 29.93 2.12 -1.27
CA ILE A 123 30.32 0.73 -1.55
C ILE A 123 31.33 0.68 -2.70
N SER A 124 31.15 1.54 -3.71
CA SER A 124 32.02 1.63 -4.89
C SER A 124 33.45 2.08 -4.59
N SER A 125 33.71 2.62 -3.39
CA SER A 125 35.04 3.09 -2.98
C SER A 125 35.51 2.44 -1.67
N PRO A 126 36.48 1.51 -1.72
CA PRO A 126 37.05 0.87 -0.52
C PRO A 126 37.63 1.86 0.51
N LYS A 127 38.00 3.08 0.08
CA LYS A 127 38.53 4.12 0.97
C LYS A 127 37.45 4.77 1.84
N HIS A 128 36.20 4.75 1.39
CA HIS A 128 35.06 5.36 2.09
C HIS A 128 34.24 4.35 2.88
N MET A 129 34.55 3.06 2.74
CA MET A 129 33.94 2.01 3.55
C MET A 129 34.39 2.15 5.02
N ASN A 130 33.48 2.66 5.85
CA ASN A 130 33.64 2.89 7.28
C ASN A 130 32.34 2.44 7.95
N SER A 131 32.43 1.64 9.01
CA SER A 131 31.25 1.12 9.72
C SER A 131 30.38 2.21 10.32
N GLN A 132 30.98 3.28 10.82
CA GLN A 132 30.24 4.39 11.42
C GLN A 132 29.44 5.13 10.34
N VAL A 133 30.09 5.44 9.22
CA VAL A 133 29.43 6.10 8.07
C VAL A 133 28.33 5.21 7.50
N MET A 134 28.59 3.90 7.36
CA MET A 134 27.58 2.94 6.91
C MET A 134 26.41 2.80 7.90
N SER A 135 26.69 2.83 9.20
CA SER A 135 25.66 2.80 10.24
C SER A 135 24.77 4.04 10.17
N ASP A 136 25.38 5.22 10.03
CA ASP A 136 24.66 6.50 9.97
C ASP A 136 23.75 6.57 8.75
N ILE A 137 24.24 6.16 7.56
CA ILE A 137 23.42 6.13 6.35
C ILE A 137 22.31 5.06 6.41
N CYS A 138 22.58 3.90 7.02
CA CYS A 138 21.55 2.87 7.26
C CYS A 138 20.45 3.38 8.21
N VAL A 139 20.80 4.21 9.20
CA VAL A 139 19.82 4.86 10.07
C VAL A 139 18.98 5.86 9.30
N GLU A 140 19.57 6.64 8.40
CA GLU A 140 18.86 7.57 7.52
C GLU A 140 17.92 6.83 6.56
N LEU A 141 18.43 5.81 5.86
CA LEU A 141 17.65 4.93 4.98
C LEU A 141 16.45 4.33 5.71
N ARG A 142 16.66 3.79 6.92
CA ARG A 142 15.58 3.23 7.74
C ARG A 142 14.50 4.26 8.06
N LYS A 143 14.87 5.50 8.42
CA LYS A 143 13.90 6.56 8.73
C LYS A 143 13.10 6.95 7.48
N ALA A 144 13.76 7.12 6.35
CA ALA A 144 13.12 7.45 5.08
C ALA A 144 12.17 6.33 4.63
N ALA A 145 12.60 5.07 4.72
CA ALA A 145 11.78 3.90 4.45
C ALA A 145 10.55 3.81 5.37
N GLN A 146 10.70 4.06 6.68
CA GLN A 146 9.56 4.09 7.61
C GLN A 146 8.53 5.17 7.24
N SER A 147 8.99 6.34 6.82
CA SER A 147 8.11 7.43 6.37
C SER A 147 7.31 7.02 5.13
N LEU A 148 7.99 6.48 4.11
CA LEU A 148 7.37 5.97 2.89
C LEU A 148 6.33 4.89 3.19
N LEU A 149 6.72 3.86 3.94
CA LEU A 149 5.85 2.72 4.26
C LEU A 149 4.62 3.16 5.07
N LYS A 150 4.76 4.16 5.94
CA LYS A 150 3.64 4.74 6.68
C LYS A 150 2.68 5.49 5.75
N GLY A 151 3.20 6.30 4.83
CA GLY A 151 2.39 7.01 3.85
C GLY A 151 1.57 6.05 2.98
N GLU A 152 2.20 4.98 2.51
CA GLU A 152 1.53 3.94 1.72
C GLU A 152 0.50 3.15 2.54
N TRP A 153 0.79 2.86 3.80
CA TRP A 153 -0.19 2.25 4.72
C TRP A 153 -1.42 3.13 4.93
N GLU A 154 -1.24 4.44 5.02
CA GLU A 154 -2.35 5.39 5.11
C GLU A 154 -3.17 5.44 3.82
N ARG A 155 -2.54 5.37 2.64
CA ARG A 155 -3.22 5.23 1.35
C ARG A 155 -4.04 3.94 1.27
N VAL A 156 -3.51 2.82 1.75
CA VAL A 156 -4.24 1.53 1.81
C VAL A 156 -5.47 1.63 2.71
N LYS A 157 -5.32 2.18 3.93
CA LYS A 157 -6.46 2.35 4.86
C LYS A 157 -7.55 3.26 4.29
N ALA A 158 -7.17 4.27 3.49
CA ALA A 158 -8.12 5.16 2.86
C ALA A 158 -8.93 4.47 1.73
N GLY A 159 -8.39 3.41 1.12
CA GLY A 159 -8.98 2.73 -0.04
C GLY A 159 -8.94 3.57 -1.33
N GLU A 160 -9.41 3.00 -2.44
CA GLU A 160 -9.42 3.71 -3.72
C GLU A 160 -10.40 4.88 -3.72
N LYS A 161 -10.07 5.99 -4.41
CA LYS A 161 -11.00 7.12 -4.57
C LYS A 161 -12.35 6.66 -5.12
N SER A 162 -12.39 5.77 -6.11
CA SER A 162 -13.64 5.22 -6.64
C SER A 162 -14.47 4.50 -5.57
N PHE A 163 -13.83 3.71 -4.71
CA PHE A 163 -14.49 3.03 -3.61
C PHE A 163 -15.02 4.02 -2.56
N GLN A 164 -14.26 5.06 -2.24
CA GLN A 164 -14.70 6.13 -1.32
C GLN A 164 -15.97 6.83 -1.84
N HIS A 165 -16.04 7.12 -3.14
CA HIS A 165 -17.24 7.71 -3.76
C HIS A 165 -18.42 6.74 -3.77
N PHE A 166 -18.18 5.47 -4.15
CA PHE A 166 -19.21 4.43 -4.14
C PHE A 166 -19.81 4.28 -2.74
N ARG A 167 -18.97 4.15 -1.71
CA ARG A 167 -19.39 4.06 -0.31
C ARG A 167 -20.26 5.23 0.11
N LYS A 168 -19.88 6.47 -0.23
CA LYS A 168 -20.69 7.67 0.08
C LYS A 168 -22.05 7.62 -0.63
N GLY A 169 -22.06 7.24 -1.91
CA GLY A 169 -23.29 7.08 -2.69
C GLY A 169 -24.23 6.01 -2.11
N SER A 170 -23.69 4.86 -1.72
CA SER A 170 -24.45 3.80 -1.07
C SER A 170 -25.08 4.27 0.24
N TRP A 171 -24.34 5.00 1.08
CA TRP A 171 -24.90 5.59 2.31
C TRP A 171 -26.01 6.61 2.03
N ALA A 172 -25.82 7.49 1.05
CA ALA A 172 -26.84 8.45 0.66
C ALA A 172 -28.13 7.77 0.19
N LEU A 173 -28.01 6.69 -0.59
CA LEU A 173 -29.16 5.90 -1.05
C LEU A 173 -29.90 5.25 0.12
N VAL A 174 -29.18 4.63 1.06
CA VAL A 174 -29.78 4.01 2.26
C VAL A 174 -30.53 5.06 3.08
N ILE A 175 -29.93 6.23 3.31
CA ILE A 175 -30.58 7.33 4.03
C ILE A 175 -31.84 7.80 3.30
N ALA A 176 -31.78 7.96 1.98
CA ALA A 176 -32.93 8.38 1.18
C ALA A 176 -34.10 7.38 1.26
N ILE A 177 -33.81 6.07 1.22
CA ILE A 177 -34.80 5.01 1.39
C ILE A 177 -35.44 5.08 2.79
N VAL A 178 -34.63 5.18 3.84
CA VAL A 178 -35.13 5.27 5.23
C VAL A 178 -36.00 6.51 5.42
N VAL A 179 -35.55 7.68 4.95
CA VAL A 179 -36.33 8.93 5.01
C VAL A 179 -37.64 8.79 4.24
N GLY A 180 -37.62 8.17 3.05
CA GLY A 180 -38.83 7.92 2.27
C GLY A 180 -39.84 7.04 2.99
N ILE A 181 -39.38 5.96 3.63
CA ILE A 181 -40.23 5.07 4.43
C ILE A 181 -40.83 5.82 5.63
N VAL A 182 -40.01 6.56 6.38
CA VAL A 182 -40.48 7.34 7.54
C VAL A 182 -41.50 8.39 7.12
N ALA A 183 -41.22 9.14 6.03
CA ALA A 183 -42.15 10.13 5.50
C ALA A 183 -43.48 9.51 5.08
N ASN A 184 -43.46 8.34 4.43
CA ASN A 184 -44.68 7.63 4.05
C ASN A 184 -45.50 7.19 5.27
N VAL A 185 -44.85 6.66 6.32
CA VAL A 185 -45.51 6.27 7.57
C VAL A 185 -46.15 7.49 8.25
N LEU A 186 -45.42 8.60 8.37
CA LEU A 186 -45.93 9.82 8.98
C LEU A 186 -47.10 10.42 8.19
N PHE A 187 -47.01 10.41 6.86
CA PHE A 187 -48.08 10.88 5.99
C PHE A 187 -49.35 10.04 6.16
N ASN A 188 -49.21 8.71 6.21
CA ASN A 188 -50.34 7.81 6.39
C ASN A 188 -50.99 7.97 7.78
N GLN A 189 -50.18 8.15 8.84
CA GLN A 189 -50.69 8.45 10.18
C GLN A 189 -51.47 9.76 10.21
N TYR A 190 -50.92 10.83 9.60
CA TYR A 190 -51.59 12.13 9.54
C TYR A 190 -52.98 12.04 8.90
N PHE A 191 -53.10 11.34 7.76
CA PHE A 191 -54.39 11.16 7.09
C PHE A 191 -55.42 10.38 7.94
N GLN A 192 -54.98 9.35 8.67
CA GLN A 192 -55.87 8.61 9.58
C GLN A 192 -56.41 9.45 10.75
N PHE A 193 -55.72 10.53 11.14
CA PHE A 193 -56.20 11.43 12.19
C PHE A 193 -57.04 12.61 11.68
N VAL A 194 -57.00 12.89 10.37
CA VAL A 194 -57.64 14.08 9.76
C VAL A 194 -58.94 13.76 9.04
N GLU A 195 -59.13 12.53 8.56
CA GLU A 195 -60.43 12.05 8.07
C GLU A 195 -61.17 11.28 9.21
N PRO A 196 -62.33 11.75 9.69
CA PRO A 196 -63.14 11.06 10.70
C PRO A 196 -63.90 9.84 10.16
#